data_AF-A0AAD6VSF3-F1
#
_entry.id   AF-A0AAD6VSF3-F1
#
_cell.length_a   1.000
_cell.length_b   1.000
_cell.length_c   1.000
_cell.angle_alpha   90.00
_cell.angle_beta   90.00
_cell.angle_gamma   90.00
#
_symmetry.space_group_name_H-M   'P 1'
#
loop_
_entity.id
_entity.type
_entity.pdbx_description
1 polymer ?
#
loop_
_entity_poly.entity_id
_entity_poly.type
_entity_poly.pdbx_seq_one_letter_code
_entity_poly.pdbx_strand_id
1 'polypeptide(L)'
;MRKGETEQQPHLRPLSVMVISIFVCALAYVAFSFAKDPAWLRDTSSLPPQSVFVDPLSFAVMGANGTFRQNSFDSGFNPTGTKPPFFQVFDQDFLGVLGQAPSITEIASNDTFAFAHEAPIYDPVQDFVYFASNDGGPLGMSDIDHNNKVGRINLKDVSTNLKGTAINIPVTELSLPDTIQMTNGGTGPFRGNLLLINSGRGALPPSIALVNPNPPHNATVLLDNFFGRQFNSLNDIKIHPSGKIFFTDTVYGWLNHFRPEPLMPSQVYRFDPDTGAVRVVATDFDKSNGIAFTGDGKTAYIADTGASGGFLGNNQTEPATIYAFDVDPVSLAFKNRRIFAYSDAGVPDGVQVDTEGNVYAGCGDGVHVWNSEGTLIGKFFLGSTSANMAFAGKGRLVIMAETKIFLAEIAASPSLFTS
;
A
#
# COMPACT_ATOMS: atom_id res chain seq x y z
N MET A 1 -75.29 43.50 16.79
CA MET A 1 -75.95 44.11 15.61
C MET A 1 -75.48 43.38 14.37
N ARG A 2 -76.41 43.03 13.46
CA ARG A 2 -76.18 42.26 12.22
C ARG A 2 -75.68 43.13 11.07
N LYS A 3 -75.23 42.40 10.03
CA LYS A 3 -75.02 42.70 8.60
C LYS A 3 -73.58 43.11 8.28
N GLY A 4 -72.81 42.43 7.43
CA GLY A 4 -73.09 41.45 6.37
C GLY A 4 -72.91 42.11 5.02
N GLU A 5 -71.85 41.77 4.29
CA GLU A 5 -71.79 41.81 2.82
C GLU A 5 -70.52 41.11 2.32
N THR A 6 -70.76 40.16 1.41
CA THR A 6 -69.82 39.35 0.62
C THR A 6 -69.41 40.11 -0.63
N GLU A 7 -68.14 40.03 -1.04
CA GLU A 7 -67.75 40.41 -2.40
C GLU A 7 -66.75 39.40 -3.01
N GLN A 8 -67.03 39.08 -4.27
CA GLN A 8 -66.50 37.96 -5.05
C GLN A 8 -65.13 38.26 -5.68
N GLN A 9 -64.37 37.18 -5.89
CA GLN A 9 -63.14 37.16 -6.70
C GLN A 9 -63.38 37.50 -8.18
N PRO A 10 -62.41 38.14 -8.85
CA PRO A 10 -62.21 38.02 -10.28
C PRO A 10 -61.05 37.06 -10.61
N HIS A 11 -61.35 36.12 -11.51
CA HIS A 11 -60.42 35.23 -12.18
C HIS A 11 -59.38 35.98 -13.04
N LEU A 12 -58.10 35.68 -12.86
CA LEU A 12 -57.05 35.87 -13.85
C LEU A 12 -56.42 34.51 -14.17
N ARG A 13 -56.53 34.09 -15.44
CA ARG A 13 -55.89 32.88 -15.99
C ARG A 13 -54.38 33.13 -16.17
N PRO A 14 -53.51 32.14 -15.95
CA PRO A 14 -52.23 32.11 -16.64
C PRO A 14 -52.23 31.05 -17.75
N LEU A 15 -51.82 31.56 -18.91
CA LEU A 15 -51.29 30.91 -20.11
C LEU A 15 -50.83 29.45 -19.98
N SER A 16 -51.42 28.62 -20.84
CA SER A 16 -50.74 27.77 -21.83
C SER A 16 -49.50 26.99 -21.38
N VAL A 17 -49.77 25.77 -20.93
CA VAL A 17 -48.89 24.61 -21.03
C VAL A 17 -48.61 24.31 -22.51
N MET A 18 -47.45 24.72 -23.02
CA MET A 18 -46.75 24.16 -24.19
C MET A 18 -45.64 25.13 -24.57
N VAL A 19 -44.38 24.78 -24.29
CA VAL A 19 -43.14 25.15 -25.03
C VAL A 19 -41.90 24.66 -24.27
N ILE A 20 -41.99 24.38 -22.96
CA ILE A 20 -40.84 23.86 -22.18
C ILE A 20 -40.87 22.32 -22.15
N SER A 21 -40.63 21.68 -23.28
CA SER A 21 -40.28 20.24 -23.31
C SER A 21 -39.33 19.85 -24.45
N ILE A 22 -38.94 20.79 -25.32
CA ILE A 22 -38.00 20.49 -26.42
C ILE A 22 -36.57 20.93 -26.08
N PHE A 23 -36.37 21.85 -25.13
CA PHE A 23 -35.03 22.34 -24.76
C PHE A 23 -34.28 21.46 -23.75
N VAL A 24 -34.97 20.58 -23.01
CA VAL A 24 -34.32 19.70 -22.01
C VAL A 24 -33.74 18.43 -22.68
N CYS A 25 -34.36 17.92 -23.75
CA CYS A 25 -33.81 16.77 -24.47
C CYS A 25 -32.59 17.11 -25.35
N ALA A 26 -32.48 18.35 -25.85
CA ALA A 26 -31.34 18.75 -26.68
C ALA A 26 -30.04 18.93 -25.86
N LEU A 27 -30.13 19.41 -24.61
CA LEU A 27 -28.96 19.55 -23.73
C LEU A 27 -28.46 18.20 -23.18
N ALA A 28 -29.35 17.22 -23.00
CA ALA A 28 -28.97 15.86 -22.64
C ALA A 28 -28.25 15.13 -23.79
N TYR A 29 -28.60 15.43 -25.04
CA TYR A 29 -27.94 14.83 -26.22
C TYR A 29 -26.59 15.49 -26.56
N VAL A 30 -26.40 16.77 -26.21
CA VAL A 30 -25.15 17.50 -26.47
C VAL A 30 -24.09 17.26 -25.38
N ALA A 31 -24.48 16.78 -24.19
CA ALA A 31 -23.53 16.38 -23.15
C ALA A 31 -22.87 15.00 -23.37
N PHE A 32 -23.37 14.19 -24.32
CA PHE A 32 -22.83 12.85 -24.61
C PHE A 32 -21.70 12.82 -25.65
N SER A 33 -21.23 13.97 -26.14
CA SER A 33 -20.29 14.03 -27.28
C SER A 33 -18.93 14.69 -26.99
N PHE A 34 -18.55 14.87 -25.72
CA PHE A 34 -17.25 15.52 -25.38
C PHE A 34 -16.35 14.75 -24.39
N ALA A 35 -16.58 13.46 -24.17
CA ALA A 35 -15.45 12.58 -23.90
C ALA A 35 -14.88 12.21 -25.28
N LYS A 36 -13.88 12.96 -25.76
CA LYS A 36 -13.03 12.42 -26.82
C LYS A 36 -12.45 11.14 -26.22
N ASP A 37 -12.90 9.97 -26.65
CA ASP A 37 -12.18 8.71 -26.45
C ASP A 37 -10.71 9.01 -26.75
N PRO A 38 -9.80 8.99 -25.76
CA PRO A 38 -8.40 9.12 -26.05
C PRO A 38 -8.03 8.08 -27.12
N ALA A 39 -7.41 8.52 -28.21
CA ALA A 39 -7.06 7.64 -29.33
C ALA A 39 -6.20 6.42 -28.90
N TRP A 40 -5.51 6.51 -27.76
CA TRP A 40 -4.73 5.42 -27.17
C TRP A 40 -5.59 4.26 -26.64
N LEU A 41 -6.85 4.51 -26.22
CA LEU A 41 -7.78 3.45 -25.77
C LEU A 41 -8.10 2.43 -26.87
N ARG A 42 -8.01 2.85 -28.13
CA ARG A 42 -8.45 2.06 -29.30
C ARG A 42 -7.31 1.26 -29.93
N ASP A 43 -6.06 1.52 -29.54
CA ASP A 43 -4.90 0.86 -30.12
C ASP A 43 -4.13 0.06 -29.05
N THR A 44 -4.64 -1.14 -28.75
CA THR A 44 -3.95 -2.09 -27.86
C THR A 44 -2.60 -2.54 -28.40
N SER A 45 -2.30 -2.31 -29.69
CA SER A 45 -0.97 -2.60 -30.26
C SER A 45 0.12 -1.63 -29.79
N SER A 46 -0.27 -0.52 -29.13
CA SER A 46 0.61 0.48 -28.55
C SER A 46 0.92 0.28 -27.06
N LEU A 47 0.26 -0.68 -26.40
CA LEU A 47 0.51 -0.94 -24.98
C LEU A 47 1.90 -1.55 -24.77
N PRO A 48 2.61 -1.17 -23.70
CA PRO A 48 3.88 -1.80 -23.36
C PRO A 48 3.73 -3.31 -23.15
N PRO A 49 4.82 -4.09 -23.29
CA PRO A 49 4.83 -5.52 -22.97
C PRO A 49 4.17 -5.88 -21.63
N GLN A 50 3.56 -7.06 -21.55
CA GLN A 50 2.84 -7.57 -20.38
C GLN A 50 1.68 -6.68 -19.90
N SER A 51 1.23 -5.71 -20.69
CA SER A 51 0.15 -4.80 -20.27
C SER A 51 -1.19 -5.17 -20.89
N VAL A 52 -2.25 -4.97 -20.13
CA VAL A 52 -3.64 -5.01 -20.60
C VAL A 52 -4.36 -3.77 -20.14
N PHE A 53 -5.14 -3.18 -21.03
CA PHE A 53 -5.96 -2.03 -20.71
C PHE A 53 -7.37 -2.46 -20.26
N VAL A 54 -7.85 -1.86 -19.19
CA VAL A 54 -9.20 -2.04 -18.66
C VAL A 54 -9.88 -0.68 -18.63
N ASP A 55 -10.88 -0.48 -19.49
CA ASP A 55 -11.66 0.76 -19.55
C ASP A 55 -12.54 0.92 -18.30
N PRO A 56 -12.31 1.92 -17.43
CA PRO A 56 -13.15 2.15 -16.28
C PRO A 56 -14.62 2.41 -16.65
N LEU A 57 -14.91 2.99 -17.82
CA LEU A 57 -16.28 3.23 -18.27
C LEU A 57 -17.03 1.93 -18.54
N SER A 58 -16.33 0.87 -18.94
CA SER A 58 -16.94 -0.45 -19.17
C SER A 58 -17.45 -1.11 -17.88
N PHE A 59 -16.99 -0.65 -16.71
CA PHE A 59 -17.41 -1.12 -15.38
C PHE A 59 -18.19 -0.08 -14.57
N ALA A 60 -18.39 1.13 -15.10
CA ALA A 60 -19.19 2.16 -14.45
C ALA A 60 -20.66 1.75 -14.30
N VAL A 61 -21.17 0.90 -15.21
CA VAL A 61 -22.56 0.40 -15.19
C VAL A 61 -22.59 -1.09 -15.48
N MET A 62 -22.82 -1.92 -14.45
CA MET A 62 -22.93 -3.37 -14.58
C MET A 62 -24.32 -3.84 -15.08
N GLY A 63 -25.36 -3.01 -14.89
CA GLY A 63 -26.74 -3.33 -15.29
C GLY A 63 -27.42 -4.38 -14.42
N ALA A 64 -28.71 -4.63 -14.68
CA ALA A 64 -29.56 -5.50 -13.87
C ALA A 64 -29.10 -6.98 -13.83
N ASN A 65 -28.35 -7.42 -14.83
CA ASN A 65 -27.80 -8.78 -14.94
C ASN A 65 -26.28 -8.82 -14.73
N GLY A 66 -25.70 -7.75 -14.19
CA GLY A 66 -24.26 -7.66 -13.94
C GLY A 66 -23.81 -8.55 -12.79
N THR A 67 -22.60 -9.09 -12.90
CA THR A 67 -21.98 -9.89 -11.84
C THR A 67 -21.16 -8.99 -10.93
N PHE A 68 -21.57 -8.85 -9.67
CA PHE A 68 -20.84 -8.08 -8.66
C PHE A 68 -19.87 -8.97 -7.89
N ARG A 69 -18.63 -8.49 -7.68
CA ARG A 69 -17.70 -9.12 -6.73
C ARG A 69 -18.31 -9.03 -5.33
N GLN A 70 -18.47 -10.18 -4.67
CA GLN A 70 -19.09 -10.25 -3.33
C GLN A 70 -18.06 -10.10 -2.20
N ASN A 71 -16.81 -10.46 -2.48
CA ASN A 71 -15.72 -10.33 -1.52
C ASN A 71 -14.42 -9.90 -2.20
N SER A 72 -13.90 -8.75 -1.79
CA SER A 72 -12.64 -8.16 -2.25
C SER A 72 -11.41 -8.91 -1.76
N PHE A 73 -11.53 -9.72 -0.69
CA PHE A 73 -10.44 -10.58 -0.20
C PHE A 73 -10.34 -11.91 -0.96
N ASP A 74 -11.46 -12.41 -1.51
CA ASP A 74 -11.51 -13.72 -2.19
C ASP A 74 -11.36 -13.58 -3.71
N SER A 75 -11.56 -12.38 -4.26
CA SER A 75 -11.63 -12.16 -5.71
C SER A 75 -11.02 -10.82 -6.11
N GLY A 76 -9.81 -10.89 -6.67
CA GLY A 76 -9.16 -9.76 -7.34
C GLY A 76 -9.92 -9.27 -8.57
N PHE A 77 -9.55 -8.10 -9.07
CA PHE A 77 -10.23 -7.49 -10.22
C PHE A 77 -9.49 -7.79 -11.53
N ASN A 78 -9.83 -8.92 -12.16
CA ASN A 78 -9.26 -9.33 -13.46
C ASN A 78 -10.35 -9.61 -14.51
N PRO A 79 -11.03 -8.57 -15.02
CA PRO A 79 -12.11 -8.76 -15.97
C PRO A 79 -11.67 -9.28 -17.34
N THR A 80 -10.39 -9.14 -17.69
CA THR A 80 -9.85 -9.62 -18.97
C THR A 80 -9.50 -11.11 -18.94
N GLY A 81 -9.49 -11.74 -17.76
CA GLY A 81 -9.05 -13.11 -17.59
C GLY A 81 -7.58 -13.33 -17.96
N THR A 82 -6.78 -12.26 -17.98
CA THR A 82 -5.37 -12.33 -18.36
C THR A 82 -4.60 -13.13 -17.31
N LYS A 83 -3.70 -14.01 -17.77
CA LYS A 83 -2.89 -14.83 -16.86
C LYS A 83 -1.84 -13.94 -16.16
N PRO A 84 -1.76 -13.94 -14.81
CA PRO A 84 -0.72 -13.24 -14.07
C PRO A 84 0.69 -13.81 -14.27
N PRO A 85 1.75 -13.02 -14.07
CA PRO A 85 1.72 -11.59 -13.75
C PRO A 85 1.57 -10.69 -15.00
N PHE A 86 0.90 -9.54 -14.85
CA PHE A 86 0.74 -8.54 -15.92
C PHE A 86 0.51 -7.13 -15.35
N PHE A 87 0.69 -6.10 -16.16
CA PHE A 87 0.33 -4.72 -15.83
C PHE A 87 -1.12 -4.46 -16.23
N GLN A 88 -1.97 -4.11 -15.26
CA GLN A 88 -3.34 -3.71 -15.52
C GLN A 88 -3.39 -2.18 -15.62
N VAL A 89 -3.68 -1.65 -16.80
CA VAL A 89 -3.71 -0.21 -17.07
C VAL A 89 -5.16 0.27 -17.01
N PHE A 90 -5.44 1.28 -16.17
CA PHE A 90 -6.75 1.96 -16.11
C PHE A 90 -6.69 3.38 -16.68
N ASP A 91 -5.52 4.01 -16.60
CA ASP A 91 -5.29 5.38 -17.04
C ASP A 91 -3.95 5.50 -17.81
N GLN A 92 -3.86 6.46 -18.73
CA GLN A 92 -2.65 6.73 -19.49
C GLN A 92 -1.46 7.16 -18.62
N ASP A 93 -1.71 7.78 -17.47
CA ASP A 93 -0.66 8.24 -16.56
C ASP A 93 0.20 7.05 -16.08
N PHE A 94 -0.39 5.85 -16.01
CA PHE A 94 0.34 4.64 -15.66
C PHE A 94 1.37 4.24 -16.72
N LEU A 95 1.20 4.64 -17.99
CA LEU A 95 2.21 4.41 -19.03
C LEU A 95 3.51 5.18 -18.72
N GLY A 96 3.43 6.30 -18.01
CA GLY A 96 4.59 7.03 -17.50
C GLY A 96 5.34 6.27 -16.41
N VAL A 97 4.61 5.55 -15.55
CA VAL A 97 5.20 4.64 -14.54
C VAL A 97 5.94 3.49 -15.23
N LEU A 98 5.30 2.86 -16.22
CA LEU A 98 5.82 1.68 -16.90
C LEU A 98 7.01 1.98 -17.83
N GLY A 99 6.92 3.04 -18.63
CA GLY A 99 7.85 3.28 -19.73
C GLY A 99 7.61 2.36 -20.94
N GLN A 100 8.60 2.27 -21.83
CA GLN A 100 8.44 1.63 -23.14
C GLN A 100 8.55 0.11 -23.13
N ALA A 101 9.36 -0.45 -22.23
CA ALA A 101 9.67 -1.88 -22.19
C ALA A 101 9.67 -2.41 -20.75
N PRO A 102 8.55 -2.26 -20.02
CA PRO A 102 8.47 -2.75 -18.66
C PRO A 102 8.49 -4.29 -18.64
N SER A 103 8.83 -4.84 -17.49
CA SER A 103 8.72 -6.28 -17.23
C SER A 103 8.25 -6.54 -15.80
N ILE A 104 7.54 -7.66 -15.57
CA ILE A 104 7.36 -8.27 -14.24
C ILE A 104 7.88 -9.70 -14.34
N THR A 105 8.87 -10.03 -13.51
CA THR A 105 9.53 -11.33 -13.50
C THR A 105 9.49 -11.93 -12.10
N GLU A 106 9.01 -13.17 -11.96
CA GLU A 106 9.21 -13.95 -10.73
C GLU A 106 10.70 -14.28 -10.61
N ILE A 107 11.35 -13.84 -9.53
CA ILE A 107 12.81 -14.00 -9.36
C ILE A 107 13.20 -14.96 -8.24
N ALA A 108 12.31 -15.22 -7.29
CA ALA A 108 12.50 -16.23 -6.24
C ALA A 108 11.16 -16.83 -5.84
N SER A 109 11.13 -18.12 -5.52
CA SER A 109 9.91 -18.81 -5.06
C SER A 109 10.18 -20.01 -4.16
N ASN A 110 9.24 -20.23 -3.24
CA ASN A 110 9.18 -21.36 -2.31
C ASN A 110 7.74 -21.55 -1.82
N ASP A 111 7.02 -22.50 -2.41
CA ASP A 111 5.59 -22.70 -2.15
C ASP A 111 5.26 -23.25 -0.75
N THR A 112 6.26 -23.69 0.03
CA THR A 112 6.04 -24.28 1.36
C THR A 112 6.32 -23.32 2.52
N PHE A 113 6.80 -22.12 2.23
CA PHE A 113 7.17 -21.14 3.25
C PHE A 113 6.97 -19.72 2.71
N ALA A 114 6.20 -18.89 3.43
CA ALA A 114 5.95 -17.50 3.08
C ALA A 114 7.16 -16.62 3.44
N PHE A 115 8.28 -16.85 2.75
CA PHE A 115 9.58 -16.25 3.05
C PHE A 115 9.69 -14.77 2.70
N ALA A 116 8.80 -14.26 1.85
CA ALA A 116 8.84 -12.91 1.29
C ALA A 116 7.52 -12.18 1.55
N HIS A 117 7.35 -11.68 2.77
CA HIS A 117 6.14 -11.00 3.21
C HIS A 117 6.39 -9.49 3.33
N GLU A 118 7.36 -9.09 4.14
CA GLU A 118 7.44 -7.74 4.70
C GLU A 118 8.90 -7.20 4.77
N ALA A 119 9.09 -5.97 5.25
CA ALA A 119 10.40 -5.30 5.41
C ALA A 119 11.34 -5.27 4.17
N PRO A 120 10.87 -5.03 2.93
CA PRO A 120 11.80 -4.92 1.82
C PRO A 120 12.72 -3.69 1.97
N ILE A 121 14.02 -3.91 2.19
CA ILE A 121 15.05 -2.87 2.31
C ILE A 121 16.10 -3.06 1.23
N TYR A 122 16.32 -2.04 0.40
CA TYR A 122 17.34 -2.06 -0.64
C TYR A 122 18.67 -1.46 -0.16
N ASP A 123 19.74 -2.25 -0.23
CA ASP A 123 21.12 -1.79 -0.05
C ASP A 123 21.78 -1.51 -1.42
N PRO A 124 21.99 -0.24 -1.80
CA PRO A 124 22.57 0.12 -3.09
C PRO A 124 24.06 -0.22 -3.21
N VAL A 125 24.79 -0.41 -2.10
CA VAL A 125 26.22 -0.70 -2.13
C VAL A 125 26.47 -2.13 -2.63
N GLN A 126 25.71 -3.08 -2.09
CA GLN A 126 25.88 -4.49 -2.40
C GLN A 126 24.91 -4.97 -3.48
N ASP A 127 23.85 -4.20 -3.78
CA ASP A 127 22.70 -4.57 -4.62
C ASP A 127 21.87 -5.72 -4.01
N PHE A 128 21.79 -5.73 -2.68
CA PHE A 128 20.95 -6.65 -1.92
C PHE A 128 19.57 -6.06 -1.64
N VAL A 129 18.57 -6.93 -1.58
CA VAL A 129 17.29 -6.62 -0.96
C VAL A 129 17.10 -7.55 0.23
N TYR A 130 16.95 -6.96 1.41
CA TYR A 130 16.61 -7.63 2.66
C TYR A 130 15.09 -7.62 2.85
N PHE A 131 14.55 -8.62 3.54
CA PHE A 131 13.11 -8.74 3.80
C PHE A 131 12.84 -9.72 4.95
N ALA A 132 11.62 -9.72 5.45
CA ALA A 132 11.13 -10.63 6.48
C ALA A 132 10.08 -11.61 5.92
N SER A 133 10.10 -12.82 6.45
CA SER A 133 9.03 -13.79 6.23
C SER A 133 7.79 -13.42 7.03
N ASN A 134 6.66 -13.99 6.65
CA ASN A 134 5.39 -13.78 7.34
C ASN A 134 5.52 -14.11 8.85
N ASP A 135 5.02 -13.21 9.71
CA ASP A 135 5.06 -13.34 11.17
C ASP A 135 3.84 -14.08 11.76
N GLY A 136 3.11 -14.81 10.91
CA GLY A 136 2.13 -15.80 11.32
C GLY A 136 1.52 -16.56 10.14
N GLY A 137 0.29 -17.03 10.32
CA GLY A 137 -0.46 -17.72 9.28
C GLY A 137 0.05 -19.11 8.90
N PRO A 138 -0.64 -19.82 8.00
CA PRO A 138 -0.37 -21.24 7.73
C PRO A 138 1.02 -21.54 7.14
N LEU A 139 1.63 -20.57 6.46
CA LEU A 139 2.93 -20.73 5.78
C LEU A 139 4.05 -19.86 6.39
N GLY A 140 3.77 -19.03 7.40
CA GLY A 140 4.79 -18.20 8.05
C GLY A 140 5.72 -18.98 8.97
N MET A 141 5.31 -20.18 9.41
CA MET A 141 6.10 -21.07 10.28
C MET A 141 6.65 -20.37 11.54
N SER A 142 5.91 -19.37 12.01
CA SER A 142 6.23 -18.51 13.15
C SER A 142 4.97 -18.40 14.02
N ASP A 143 5.16 -18.34 15.33
CA ASP A 143 4.09 -18.31 16.33
C ASP A 143 4.65 -17.77 17.66
N ILE A 144 3.96 -17.97 18.77
CA ILE A 144 4.46 -17.51 20.07
C ILE A 144 5.81 -18.17 20.47
N ASP A 145 6.08 -19.38 20.00
CA ASP A 145 7.25 -20.20 20.36
C ASP A 145 8.35 -20.18 19.28
N HIS A 146 8.02 -19.78 18.05
CA HIS A 146 8.93 -19.73 16.91
C HIS A 146 9.02 -18.33 16.29
N ASN A 147 10.23 -17.81 16.14
CA ASN A 147 10.48 -16.51 15.51
C ASN A 147 10.33 -16.59 13.98
N ASN A 148 9.96 -15.48 13.34
CA ASN A 148 10.03 -15.38 11.87
C ASN A 148 11.49 -15.21 11.40
N LYS A 149 11.69 -15.23 10.08
CA LYS A 149 13.01 -15.21 9.45
C LYS A 149 13.24 -13.92 8.71
N VAL A 150 14.46 -13.40 8.79
CA VAL A 150 14.93 -12.29 7.94
C VAL A 150 15.89 -12.86 6.90
N GLY A 151 15.66 -12.53 5.64
CA GLY A 151 16.44 -13.01 4.52
C GLY A 151 16.93 -11.88 3.63
N ARG A 152 17.72 -12.24 2.63
CA ARG A 152 18.11 -11.36 1.53
C ARG A 152 18.25 -12.10 0.21
N ILE A 153 18.11 -11.35 -0.88
CA ILE A 153 18.47 -11.74 -2.24
C ILE A 153 19.50 -10.77 -2.82
N ASN A 154 20.29 -11.24 -3.79
CA ASN A 154 21.22 -10.41 -4.56
C ASN A 154 20.65 -10.13 -5.95
N LEU A 155 20.38 -8.86 -6.26
CA LEU A 155 19.86 -8.51 -7.57
C LEU A 155 20.90 -8.70 -8.69
N LYS A 156 22.18 -8.88 -8.37
CA LYS A 156 23.19 -9.27 -9.37
C LYS A 156 23.04 -10.70 -9.88
N ASP A 157 22.35 -11.56 -9.14
CA ASP A 157 22.08 -12.95 -9.54
C ASP A 157 20.92 -13.04 -10.55
N VAL A 158 20.23 -11.91 -10.78
CA VAL A 158 19.22 -11.73 -11.81
C VAL A 158 19.95 -11.54 -13.15
N SER A 159 20.03 -12.60 -13.97
CA SER A 159 20.79 -12.61 -15.22
C SER A 159 20.38 -11.50 -16.21
N THR A 160 21.32 -11.05 -17.06
CA THR A 160 21.18 -9.87 -17.94
C THR A 160 20.21 -9.99 -19.13
N ASN A 161 19.25 -10.94 -19.13
CA ASN A 161 18.22 -11.04 -20.19
C ASN A 161 16.90 -11.65 -19.68
N LEU A 162 16.32 -11.09 -18.62
CA LEU A 162 14.98 -11.45 -18.18
C LEU A 162 13.94 -10.61 -18.92
N LYS A 163 13.28 -11.22 -19.91
CA LYS A 163 12.08 -10.65 -20.56
C LYS A 163 10.83 -11.34 -20.01
N GLY A 164 10.63 -11.33 -18.69
CA GLY A 164 9.43 -11.90 -18.04
C GLY A 164 9.44 -13.43 -17.85
N THR A 165 10.60 -14.08 -17.98
CA THR A 165 10.72 -15.53 -17.70
C THR A 165 11.11 -15.74 -16.24
N ALA A 166 10.33 -16.56 -15.52
CA ALA A 166 10.59 -16.88 -14.12
C ALA A 166 11.98 -17.50 -13.91
N ILE A 167 12.66 -17.07 -12.85
CA ILE A 167 13.89 -17.65 -12.32
C ILE A 167 13.76 -17.85 -10.82
N ASN A 168 14.70 -18.58 -10.21
CA ASN A 168 14.74 -18.77 -8.76
C ASN A 168 16.15 -18.55 -8.24
N ILE A 169 16.46 -17.31 -7.84
CA ILE A 169 17.74 -16.93 -7.25
C ILE A 169 17.80 -17.35 -5.77
N PRO A 170 18.99 -17.60 -5.21
CA PRO A 170 19.11 -18.03 -3.81
C PRO A 170 18.65 -16.94 -2.84
N VAL A 171 17.87 -17.36 -1.83
CA VAL A 171 17.54 -16.57 -0.65
C VAL A 171 18.50 -16.95 0.47
N THR A 172 19.18 -15.97 1.06
CA THR A 172 20.09 -16.17 2.20
C THR A 172 19.46 -15.67 3.48
N GLU A 173 19.26 -16.55 4.46
CA GLU A 173 18.78 -16.20 5.80
C GLU A 173 19.88 -15.47 6.60
N LEU A 174 19.49 -14.46 7.37
CA LEU A 174 20.35 -13.77 8.32
C LEU A 174 20.26 -14.45 9.69
N SER A 175 21.42 -14.67 10.32
CA SER A 175 21.48 -15.10 11.71
C SER A 175 21.38 -13.86 12.61
N LEU A 176 20.19 -13.64 13.20
CA LEU A 176 19.91 -12.49 14.05
C LEU A 176 19.91 -12.90 15.54
N PRO A 177 20.28 -11.98 16.46
CA PRO A 177 20.24 -12.26 17.89
C PRO A 177 18.80 -12.34 18.42
N ASP A 178 18.61 -13.03 19.55
CA ASP A 178 17.31 -13.20 20.22
C ASP A 178 16.65 -11.88 20.68
N THR A 179 17.33 -10.75 20.59
CA THR A 179 16.72 -9.44 20.82
C THR A 179 15.81 -8.99 19.67
N ILE A 180 15.90 -9.63 18.49
CA ILE A 180 15.09 -9.33 17.30
C ILE A 180 13.99 -10.38 17.17
N GLN A 181 12.74 -9.96 17.37
CA GLN A 181 11.60 -10.87 17.49
C GLN A 181 10.43 -10.41 16.62
N MET A 182 10.01 -11.25 15.68
CA MET A 182 8.94 -11.01 14.71
C MET A 182 9.20 -9.71 13.94
N THR A 183 10.29 -9.68 13.15
CA THR A 183 10.56 -8.52 12.29
C THR A 183 9.43 -8.40 11.28
N ASN A 184 8.71 -7.28 11.32
CA ASN A 184 7.64 -7.02 10.37
C ASN A 184 8.17 -6.03 9.33
N GLY A 185 8.12 -4.73 9.58
CA GLY A 185 8.60 -3.70 8.65
C GLY A 185 10.10 -3.41 8.74
N GLY A 186 10.56 -2.57 7.82
CA GLY A 186 11.96 -2.22 7.73
C GLY A 186 12.25 -1.07 6.78
N THR A 187 13.30 -0.31 7.07
CA THR A 187 13.75 0.78 6.19
C THR A 187 15.27 0.98 6.31
N GLY A 188 15.83 1.81 5.43
CA GLY A 188 17.25 2.15 5.42
C GLY A 188 17.95 1.85 4.09
N PRO A 189 19.30 1.84 4.06
CA PRO A 189 20.17 1.90 5.23
C PRO A 189 20.03 3.19 6.05
N PHE A 190 20.09 3.07 7.38
CA PHE A 190 20.17 4.19 8.31
C PHE A 190 21.49 4.12 9.07
N ARG A 191 22.36 5.12 8.88
CA ARG A 191 23.72 5.14 9.45
C ARG A 191 24.48 3.83 9.14
N GLY A 192 24.34 3.33 7.90
CA GLY A 192 24.99 2.10 7.44
C GLY A 192 24.41 0.78 7.96
N ASN A 193 23.27 0.82 8.66
CA ASN A 193 22.59 -0.36 9.20
C ASN A 193 21.19 -0.52 8.60
N LEU A 194 20.65 -1.74 8.65
CA LEU A 194 19.21 -1.96 8.47
C LEU A 194 18.50 -1.38 9.69
N LEU A 195 17.39 -0.66 9.48
CA LEU A 195 16.49 -0.23 10.55
C LEU A 195 15.27 -1.14 10.52
N LEU A 196 15.26 -2.15 11.38
CA LEU A 196 14.17 -3.11 11.48
C LEU A 196 13.18 -2.68 12.55
N ILE A 197 11.90 -2.91 12.30
CA ILE A 197 10.85 -2.78 13.30
C ILE A 197 10.20 -4.15 13.55
N ASN A 198 9.98 -4.45 14.83
CA ASN A 198 9.72 -5.78 15.31
C ASN A 198 8.42 -5.80 16.10
N SER A 199 7.51 -6.71 15.74
CA SER A 199 6.20 -6.92 16.38
C SER A 199 6.31 -7.41 17.83
N GLY A 200 7.47 -7.98 18.22
CA GLY A 200 7.66 -8.64 19.51
C GLY A 200 7.05 -10.04 19.53
N ARG A 201 7.30 -10.81 20.59
CA ARG A 201 6.82 -12.20 20.69
C ARG A 201 6.64 -12.66 22.14
N GLY A 202 5.41 -13.01 22.51
CA GLY A 202 5.04 -13.33 23.89
C GLY A 202 5.42 -12.19 24.83
N ALA A 203 6.28 -12.49 25.83
CA ALA A 203 6.80 -11.51 26.77
C ALA A 203 7.95 -10.64 26.20
N LEU A 204 8.56 -11.05 25.07
CA LEU A 204 9.63 -10.29 24.43
C LEU A 204 9.04 -9.05 23.75
N PRO A 205 9.57 -7.84 24.01
CA PRO A 205 8.93 -6.61 23.61
C PRO A 205 9.03 -6.34 22.10
N PRO A 206 8.04 -5.65 21.52
CA PRO A 206 8.22 -5.01 20.21
C PRO A 206 9.39 -4.02 20.27
N SER A 207 10.10 -3.84 19.16
CA SER A 207 11.27 -2.95 19.15
C SER A 207 11.60 -2.34 17.80
N ILE A 208 12.28 -1.20 17.82
CA ILE A 208 13.02 -0.65 16.68
C ILE A 208 14.50 -0.94 16.93
N ALA A 209 15.18 -1.54 15.96
CA ALA A 209 16.58 -1.94 16.10
C ALA A 209 17.42 -1.62 14.86
N LEU A 210 18.68 -1.25 15.10
CA LEU A 210 19.71 -1.26 14.07
C LEU A 210 20.28 -2.66 13.95
N VAL A 211 20.41 -3.16 12.73
CA VAL A 211 21.04 -4.45 12.43
C VAL A 211 22.13 -4.25 11.38
N ASN A 212 23.33 -4.76 11.66
CA ASN A 212 24.40 -4.71 10.68
C ASN A 212 24.05 -5.60 9.45
N PRO A 213 24.05 -5.06 8.22
CA PRO A 213 23.73 -5.82 7.02
C PRO A 213 24.74 -6.95 6.73
N ASN A 214 25.93 -6.89 7.34
CA ASN A 214 27.00 -7.86 7.21
C ASN A 214 27.12 -8.76 8.46
N PRO A 215 27.57 -10.02 8.31
CA PRO A 215 27.87 -10.90 9.43
C PRO A 215 28.86 -10.24 10.42
N PRO A 216 28.68 -10.43 11.73
CA PRO A 216 27.75 -11.37 12.38
C PRO A 216 26.34 -10.80 12.64
N HIS A 217 25.91 -9.75 11.93
CA HIS A 217 24.57 -9.15 12.08
C HIS A 217 24.25 -8.65 13.50
N ASN A 218 25.24 -8.05 14.15
CA ASN A 218 25.04 -7.43 15.46
C ASN A 218 23.86 -6.46 15.44
N ALA A 219 23.04 -6.51 16.48
CA ALA A 219 21.86 -5.67 16.61
C ALA A 219 21.94 -4.73 17.82
N THR A 220 21.33 -3.56 17.72
CA THR A 220 21.17 -2.59 18.82
C THR A 220 19.72 -2.12 18.86
N VAL A 221 19.02 -2.41 19.96
CA VAL A 221 17.67 -1.90 20.20
C VAL A 221 17.74 -0.40 20.51
N LEU A 222 16.94 0.38 19.79
CA LEU A 222 16.84 1.83 19.96
C LEU A 222 15.63 2.26 20.78
N LEU A 223 14.52 1.53 20.65
CA LEU A 223 13.25 1.83 21.31
C LEU A 223 12.40 0.56 21.42
N ASP A 224 11.82 0.29 22.58
CA ASP A 224 10.96 -0.89 22.83
C ASP A 224 9.71 -0.59 23.68
N ASN A 225 9.53 0.67 24.09
CA ASN A 225 8.41 1.10 24.93
C ASN A 225 8.06 2.58 24.72
N PHE A 226 6.87 2.96 25.18
CA PHE A 226 6.41 4.35 25.31
C PHE A 226 6.28 4.72 26.80
N PHE A 227 7.34 5.31 27.38
CA PHE A 227 7.40 5.70 28.80
C PHE A 227 7.04 4.56 29.76
N GLY A 228 7.55 3.35 29.48
CA GLY A 228 7.29 2.13 30.26
C GLY A 228 6.02 1.37 29.85
N ARG A 229 5.20 1.92 28.94
CA ARG A 229 4.08 1.18 28.33
C ARG A 229 4.59 0.38 27.15
N GLN A 230 4.25 -0.89 27.08
CA GLN A 230 4.64 -1.73 25.96
C GLN A 230 3.80 -1.37 24.73
N PHE A 231 4.45 -1.23 23.58
CA PHE A 231 3.78 -1.20 22.27
C PHE A 231 2.96 -2.48 22.05
N ASN A 232 1.96 -2.43 21.18
CA ASN A 232 1.14 -3.58 20.88
C ASN A 232 1.95 -4.59 20.06
N SER A 233 2.11 -4.26 18.77
CA SER A 233 2.93 -4.95 17.77
C SER A 233 3.28 -3.92 16.70
N LEU A 234 4.54 -3.50 16.70
CA LEU A 234 5.03 -2.50 15.77
C LEU A 234 5.07 -3.09 14.36
N ASN A 235 4.56 -2.35 13.37
CA ASN A 235 4.29 -2.89 12.04
C ASN A 235 5.22 -2.32 10.98
N ASP A 236 5.07 -1.06 10.54
CA ASP A 236 5.93 -0.46 9.50
C ASP A 236 6.67 0.80 9.98
N ILE A 237 7.75 1.16 9.28
CA ILE A 237 8.70 2.19 9.69
C ILE A 237 9.27 2.95 8.48
N LYS A 238 9.41 4.28 8.62
CA LYS A 238 10.03 5.13 7.61
C LYS A 238 10.93 6.21 8.21
N ILE A 239 12.04 6.49 7.53
CA ILE A 239 12.91 7.62 7.84
C ILE A 239 12.38 8.85 7.09
N HIS A 240 12.04 9.90 7.82
CA HIS A 240 11.66 11.19 7.24
C HIS A 240 12.93 11.96 6.82
N PRO A 241 12.89 12.82 5.77
CA PRO A 241 14.03 13.65 5.34
C PRO A 241 14.73 14.44 6.46
N SER A 242 14.02 14.76 7.55
CA SER A 242 14.62 15.37 8.75
C SER A 242 15.58 14.47 9.55
N GLY A 243 15.68 13.18 9.21
CA GLY A 243 16.41 12.15 9.97
C GLY A 243 15.65 11.55 11.16
N LYS A 244 14.40 11.98 11.42
CA LYS A 244 13.52 11.38 12.43
C LYS A 244 12.82 10.14 11.87
N ILE A 245 12.52 9.21 12.77
CA ILE A 245 11.94 7.91 12.44
C ILE A 245 10.44 7.99 12.74
N PHE A 246 9.61 7.49 11.83
CA PHE A 246 8.17 7.39 12.00
C PHE A 246 7.75 5.94 11.85
N PHE A 247 6.79 5.50 12.64
CA PHE A 247 6.38 4.11 12.65
C PHE A 247 4.95 3.93 13.11
N THR A 248 4.38 2.78 12.76
CA THR A 248 3.01 2.39 13.12
C THR A 248 3.03 1.34 14.22
N ASP A 249 2.14 1.50 15.19
CA ASP A 249 1.84 0.50 16.21
C ASP A 249 0.40 0.02 16.01
N THR A 250 0.20 -1.27 15.86
CA THR A 250 -1.08 -1.89 15.53
C THR A 250 -1.21 -3.22 16.28
N VAL A 251 -2.28 -3.98 16.01
CA VAL A 251 -2.70 -5.11 16.85
C VAL A 251 -2.45 -6.49 16.25
N TYR A 252 -1.69 -6.59 15.15
CA TYR A 252 -1.50 -7.83 14.41
C TYR A 252 -0.89 -8.97 15.24
N GLY A 253 0.05 -8.68 16.14
CA GLY A 253 0.62 -9.73 16.97
C GLY A 253 -0.41 -10.43 17.85
N TRP A 254 -1.44 -9.70 18.29
CA TRP A 254 -2.57 -10.30 19.00
C TRP A 254 -3.50 -11.06 18.05
N LEU A 255 -3.81 -10.48 16.90
CA LEU A 255 -4.65 -11.10 15.87
C LEU A 255 -4.04 -12.37 15.26
N ASN A 256 -2.71 -12.52 15.35
CA ASN A 256 -1.94 -13.68 14.91
C ASN A 256 -1.46 -14.56 16.10
N HIS A 257 -1.98 -14.32 17.31
CA HIS A 257 -1.75 -15.13 18.51
C HIS A 257 -0.32 -15.21 19.06
N PHE A 258 0.59 -14.32 18.66
CA PHE A 258 1.96 -14.30 19.17
C PHE A 258 2.25 -13.13 20.13
N ARG A 259 1.28 -12.23 20.39
CA ARG A 259 1.34 -11.16 21.40
C ARG A 259 0.09 -11.17 22.30
N PRO A 260 0.19 -10.62 23.53
CA PRO A 260 -0.98 -10.42 24.40
C PRO A 260 -1.95 -9.40 23.82
N GLU A 261 -3.13 -9.29 24.45
CA GLU A 261 -4.14 -8.31 24.10
C GLU A 261 -3.56 -6.86 24.10
N PRO A 262 -3.90 -6.03 23.10
CA PRO A 262 -3.42 -4.66 22.98
C PRO A 262 -3.72 -3.79 24.20
N LEU A 263 -2.76 -2.94 24.60
CA LEU A 263 -2.91 -1.99 25.72
C LEU A 263 -2.88 -0.52 25.28
N MET A 264 -2.64 -0.28 23.99
CA MET A 264 -2.60 1.04 23.38
C MET A 264 -3.48 1.07 22.11
N PRO A 265 -3.99 2.25 21.69
CA PRO A 265 -4.69 2.35 20.41
C PRO A 265 -3.73 2.19 19.23
N SER A 266 -4.26 1.79 18.06
CA SER A 266 -3.51 1.81 16.79
C SER A 266 -3.18 3.25 16.39
N GLN A 267 -1.89 3.60 16.30
CA GLN A 267 -1.43 4.98 16.15
C GLN A 267 -0.08 5.08 15.43
N VAL A 268 0.22 6.28 14.93
CA VAL A 268 1.51 6.61 14.31
C VAL A 268 2.35 7.42 15.28
N TYR A 269 3.61 7.01 15.44
CA TYR A 269 4.58 7.62 16.33
C TYR A 269 5.74 8.23 15.56
N ARG A 270 6.37 9.23 16.17
CA ARG A 270 7.68 9.76 15.77
C ARG A 270 8.69 9.48 16.88
N PHE A 271 9.84 8.96 16.51
CA PHE A 271 11.01 8.76 17.35
C PHE A 271 12.20 9.59 16.86
N ASP A 272 12.86 10.26 17.79
CA ASP A 272 14.12 10.94 17.59
C ASP A 272 15.28 10.09 18.14
N PRO A 273 16.08 9.44 17.28
CA PRO A 273 17.15 8.55 17.73
C PRO A 273 18.31 9.29 18.41
N ASP A 274 18.40 10.62 18.28
CA ASP A 274 19.48 11.40 18.90
C ASP A 274 19.14 11.89 20.31
N THR A 275 17.85 12.05 20.60
CA THR A 275 17.38 12.58 21.90
C THR A 275 16.57 11.56 22.72
N GLY A 276 16.16 10.45 22.10
CA GLY A 276 15.24 9.47 22.69
C GLY A 276 13.78 9.94 22.72
N ALA A 277 13.48 11.14 22.19
CA ALA A 277 12.13 11.68 22.25
C ALA A 277 11.16 10.90 21.35
N VAL A 278 10.14 10.29 21.95
CA VAL A 278 9.06 9.59 21.27
C VAL A 278 7.72 10.26 21.55
N ARG A 279 6.87 10.42 20.53
CA ARG A 279 5.50 10.94 20.67
C ARG A 279 4.59 10.46 19.57
N VAL A 280 3.29 10.45 19.84
CA VAL A 280 2.23 10.24 18.84
C VAL A 280 2.17 11.44 17.89
N VAL A 281 1.96 11.17 16.60
CA VAL A 281 1.78 12.18 15.54
C VAL A 281 0.46 12.08 14.80
N ALA A 282 -0.19 10.90 14.79
CA ALA A 282 -1.52 10.69 14.21
C ALA A 282 -2.28 9.56 14.93
N THR A 283 -3.60 9.67 14.95
CA THR A 283 -4.55 8.75 15.62
C THR A 283 -5.73 8.45 14.70
N ASP A 284 -6.75 7.77 15.24
CA ASP A 284 -8.03 7.47 14.57
C ASP A 284 -7.92 6.48 13.40
N PHE A 285 -7.01 5.52 13.55
CA PHE A 285 -6.88 4.35 12.70
C PHE A 285 -7.54 3.14 13.36
N ASP A 286 -8.11 2.25 12.56
CA ASP A 286 -8.50 0.93 13.06
C ASP A 286 -7.25 0.05 13.19
N LYS A 287 -6.50 -0.12 12.09
CA LYS A 287 -5.22 -0.82 12.03
C LYS A 287 -4.25 -0.05 11.14
N SER A 288 -3.48 0.87 11.74
CA SER A 288 -2.42 1.57 11.01
C SER A 288 -1.38 0.57 10.50
N ASN A 289 -0.97 0.70 9.24
CA ASN A 289 -0.07 -0.23 8.58
C ASN A 289 1.07 0.54 7.87
N GLY A 290 1.22 0.43 6.54
CA GLY A 290 2.31 1.03 5.79
C GLY A 290 2.41 2.54 5.90
N ILE A 291 3.64 3.06 5.87
CA ILE A 291 3.94 4.50 5.97
C ILE A 291 4.93 4.97 4.89
N ALA A 292 4.59 6.06 4.21
CA ALA A 292 5.48 6.72 3.26
C ALA A 292 5.39 8.24 3.32
N PHE A 293 6.39 8.91 2.77
CA PHE A 293 6.43 10.36 2.62
C PHE A 293 6.70 10.75 1.17
N THR A 294 6.28 11.95 0.79
CA THR A 294 6.84 12.62 -0.40
C THR A 294 8.33 12.90 -0.20
N GLY A 295 9.08 13.07 -1.30
CA GLY A 295 10.52 13.31 -1.24
C GLY A 295 10.92 14.56 -0.47
N ASP A 296 10.05 15.57 -0.44
CA ASP A 296 10.23 16.80 0.36
C ASP A 296 9.74 16.68 1.82
N GLY A 297 9.19 15.52 2.20
CA GLY A 297 8.71 15.22 3.54
C GLY A 297 7.40 15.92 3.95
N LYS A 298 6.77 16.70 3.06
CA LYS A 298 5.61 17.53 3.44
C LYS A 298 4.29 16.78 3.51
N THR A 299 4.19 15.64 2.83
CA THR A 299 3.00 14.80 2.87
C THR A 299 3.38 13.42 3.38
N ALA A 300 2.59 12.90 4.33
CA ALA A 300 2.66 11.53 4.78
C ALA A 300 1.45 10.75 4.28
N TYR A 301 1.67 9.49 3.90
CA TYR A 301 0.63 8.52 3.56
C TYR A 301 0.68 7.38 4.56
N ILE A 302 -0.49 7.03 5.12
CA ILE A 302 -0.63 5.94 6.09
C ILE A 302 -1.77 5.03 5.63
N ALA A 303 -1.48 3.76 5.47
CA ALA A 303 -2.49 2.75 5.22
C ALA A 303 -3.24 2.37 6.50
N ASP A 304 -4.55 2.13 6.35
CA ASP A 304 -5.44 1.60 7.38
C ASP A 304 -6.09 0.33 6.83
N THR A 305 -5.75 -0.78 7.45
CA THR A 305 -6.08 -2.15 7.05
C THR A 305 -7.17 -2.75 7.93
N GLY A 306 -8.02 -1.91 8.53
CA GLY A 306 -9.06 -2.34 9.48
C GLY A 306 -9.95 -3.49 9.00
N ALA A 307 -10.19 -3.61 7.70
CA ALA A 307 -10.93 -4.71 7.08
C ALA A 307 -10.28 -6.09 7.23
N SER A 308 -8.98 -6.15 7.53
CA SER A 308 -8.26 -7.39 7.88
C SER A 308 -8.31 -7.63 9.39
N GLY A 309 -8.99 -8.70 9.82
CA GLY A 309 -9.29 -8.95 11.23
C GLY A 309 -8.56 -10.14 11.88
N GLY A 310 -7.68 -10.84 11.15
CA GLY A 310 -7.03 -12.06 11.66
C GLY A 310 -8.05 -13.08 12.19
N PHE A 311 -7.89 -13.56 13.43
CA PHE A 311 -8.84 -14.52 14.03
C PHE A 311 -10.28 -13.98 14.19
N LEU A 312 -10.48 -12.66 14.14
CA LEU A 312 -11.82 -12.05 14.16
C LEU A 312 -12.53 -12.14 12.79
N GLY A 313 -11.82 -12.56 11.74
CA GLY A 313 -12.31 -12.60 10.37
C GLY A 313 -12.26 -11.24 9.68
N ASN A 314 -12.31 -11.26 8.34
CA ASN A 314 -12.29 -10.02 7.55
C ASN A 314 -13.66 -9.34 7.58
N ASN A 315 -13.66 -8.01 7.69
CA ASN A 315 -14.87 -7.19 7.63
C ASN A 315 -14.73 -6.08 6.57
N GLN A 316 -15.33 -6.29 5.40
CA GLN A 316 -15.25 -5.36 4.27
C GLN A 316 -15.95 -4.00 4.52
N THR A 317 -16.65 -3.82 5.64
CA THR A 317 -17.22 -2.50 6.01
C THR A 317 -16.22 -1.61 6.75
N GLU A 318 -15.07 -2.16 7.16
CA GLU A 318 -14.01 -1.43 7.85
C GLU A 318 -12.97 -0.88 6.85
N PRO A 319 -12.01 -0.05 7.30
CA PRO A 319 -11.05 0.57 6.40
C PRO A 319 -10.22 -0.42 5.56
N ALA A 320 -10.19 -0.17 4.25
CA ALA A 320 -9.17 -0.63 3.31
C ALA A 320 -8.58 0.59 2.60
N THR A 321 -8.13 1.58 3.38
CA THR A 321 -7.97 2.98 2.95
C THR A 321 -6.57 3.49 3.21
N ILE A 322 -6.02 4.27 2.28
CA ILE A 322 -4.82 5.08 2.50
C ILE A 322 -5.27 6.51 2.84
N TYR A 323 -4.74 7.05 3.93
CA TYR A 323 -4.96 8.43 4.34
C TYR A 323 -3.72 9.27 4.09
N ALA A 324 -3.92 10.51 3.63
CA ALA A 324 -2.87 11.52 3.51
C ALA A 324 -2.93 12.54 4.65
N PHE A 325 -1.77 13.08 5.00
CA PHE A 325 -1.59 14.10 6.03
C PHE A 325 -0.58 15.15 5.58
N ASP A 326 -0.79 16.39 6.01
CA ASP A 326 0.24 17.41 5.92
C ASP A 326 1.20 17.25 7.11
N VAL A 327 2.50 17.30 6.85
CA VAL A 327 3.54 17.22 7.89
C VAL A 327 3.94 18.63 8.28
N ASP A 328 3.69 19.00 9.54
CA ASP A 328 4.08 20.30 10.06
C ASP A 328 5.61 20.44 10.04
N PRO A 329 6.20 21.47 9.40
CA PRO A 329 7.64 21.54 9.14
C PRO A 329 8.48 21.77 10.40
N VAL A 330 7.86 22.14 11.53
CA VAL A 330 8.57 22.45 12.78
C VAL A 330 8.45 21.28 13.77
N SER A 331 7.23 20.91 14.12
CA SER A 331 6.95 19.84 15.07
C SER A 331 7.06 18.45 14.44
N LEU A 332 6.85 18.35 13.12
CA LEU A 332 6.61 17.10 12.39
C LEU A 332 5.36 16.34 12.86
N ALA A 333 4.36 17.05 13.38
CA ALA A 333 3.05 16.48 13.64
C ALA A 333 2.26 16.34 12.33
N PHE A 334 1.43 15.30 12.23
CA PHE A 334 0.55 15.13 11.08
C PHE A 334 -0.73 15.93 11.27
N LYS A 335 -1.16 16.61 10.22
CA LYS A 335 -2.32 17.52 10.18
C LYS A 335 -3.21 17.18 9.00
N ASN A 336 -4.44 17.68 9.02
CA ASN A 336 -5.37 17.63 7.89
C ASN A 336 -5.53 16.22 7.29
N ARG A 337 -5.86 15.25 8.16
CA ARG A 337 -6.18 13.88 7.75
C ARG A 337 -7.24 13.94 6.66
N ARG A 338 -6.96 13.29 5.54
CA ARG A 338 -7.88 13.18 4.40
C ARG A 338 -7.77 11.80 3.79
N ILE A 339 -8.89 11.29 3.26
CA ILE A 339 -8.87 10.10 2.44
C ILE A 339 -8.03 10.40 1.20
N PHE A 340 -7.12 9.50 0.86
CA PHE A 340 -6.35 9.57 -0.37
C PHE A 340 -6.83 8.50 -1.35
N ALA A 341 -6.83 7.23 -0.94
CA ALA A 341 -7.22 6.12 -1.80
C ALA A 341 -7.95 5.02 -1.04
N TYR A 342 -8.75 4.22 -1.75
CA TYR A 342 -9.40 3.01 -1.26
C TYR A 342 -9.00 1.83 -2.16
N SER A 343 -8.55 0.73 -1.57
CA SER A 343 -8.16 -0.46 -2.32
C SER A 343 -9.40 -1.22 -2.81
N ASP A 344 -9.39 -1.66 -4.06
CA ASP A 344 -10.49 -2.44 -4.62
C ASP A 344 -10.35 -3.96 -4.34
N ALA A 345 -9.21 -4.41 -3.83
CA ALA A 345 -8.92 -5.82 -3.57
C ALA A 345 -8.10 -5.98 -2.28
N GLY A 346 -8.65 -6.67 -1.29
CA GLY A 346 -8.06 -6.81 0.04
C GLY A 346 -7.91 -5.46 0.76
N VAL A 347 -6.72 -5.22 1.31
CA VAL A 347 -6.37 -3.99 2.03
C VAL A 347 -5.03 -3.44 1.52
N PRO A 348 -4.81 -2.11 1.54
CA PRO A 348 -3.50 -1.54 1.26
C PRO A 348 -2.57 -1.78 2.46
N ASP A 349 -1.45 -2.44 2.26
CA ASP A 349 -0.49 -2.79 3.31
C ASP A 349 0.73 -1.86 3.23
N GLY A 350 1.93 -2.34 2.87
CA GLY A 350 3.12 -1.51 2.69
C GLY A 350 2.96 -0.44 1.61
N VAL A 351 3.45 0.78 1.87
CA VAL A 351 3.26 1.96 1.00
C VAL A 351 4.59 2.54 0.51
N GLN A 352 4.65 2.93 -0.77
CA GLN A 352 5.78 3.67 -1.36
C GLN A 352 5.28 4.86 -2.19
N VAL A 353 6.16 5.83 -2.45
CA VAL A 353 5.87 7.02 -3.27
C VAL A 353 6.99 7.24 -4.27
N ASP A 354 6.64 7.50 -5.53
CA ASP A 354 7.60 7.83 -6.59
C ASP A 354 7.85 9.34 -6.75
N THR A 355 8.79 9.72 -7.62
CA THR A 355 9.16 11.14 -7.85
C THR A 355 8.05 11.98 -8.49
N GLU A 356 7.07 11.36 -9.14
CA GLU A 356 5.92 12.06 -9.74
C GLU A 356 4.75 12.18 -8.75
N GLY A 357 4.91 11.66 -7.53
CA GLY A 357 3.88 11.68 -6.49
C GLY A 357 2.85 10.56 -6.62
N ASN A 358 3.10 9.55 -7.45
CA ASN A 358 2.28 8.34 -7.47
C ASN A 358 2.54 7.53 -6.20
N VAL A 359 1.48 6.95 -5.64
CA VAL A 359 1.49 6.17 -4.41
C VAL A 359 1.22 4.72 -4.75
N TYR A 360 2.05 3.83 -4.22
CA TYR A 360 2.02 2.39 -4.44
C TYR A 360 1.62 1.73 -3.13
N ALA A 361 0.75 0.72 -3.17
CA ALA A 361 0.52 -0.13 -2.01
C ALA A 361 0.35 -1.60 -2.38
N GLY A 362 0.81 -2.47 -1.48
CA GLY A 362 0.59 -3.91 -1.54
C GLY A 362 -0.88 -4.17 -1.25
N CYS A 363 -1.55 -4.96 -2.08
CA CYS A 363 -2.98 -5.22 -2.01
C CYS A 363 -3.27 -6.70 -2.31
N GLY A 364 -4.54 -7.10 -2.23
CA GLY A 364 -4.96 -8.51 -2.33
C GLY A 364 -4.72 -9.19 -3.68
N ASP A 365 -4.49 -8.43 -4.76
CA ASP A 365 -4.23 -8.97 -6.11
C ASP A 365 -2.92 -8.50 -6.74
N GLY A 366 -2.05 -7.83 -5.97
CA GLY A 366 -0.75 -7.35 -6.40
C GLY A 366 -0.43 -5.97 -5.81
N VAL A 367 0.25 -5.12 -6.57
CA VAL A 367 0.52 -3.73 -6.17
C VAL A 367 -0.39 -2.78 -6.93
N HIS A 368 -1.11 -1.93 -6.20
CA HIS A 368 -1.95 -0.88 -6.77
C HIS A 368 -1.19 0.43 -6.84
N VAL A 369 -1.45 1.23 -7.88
CA VAL A 369 -0.81 2.53 -8.08
C VAL A 369 -1.88 3.60 -8.26
N TRP A 370 -1.85 4.59 -7.38
CA TRP A 370 -2.68 5.79 -7.47
C TRP A 370 -1.83 6.99 -7.87
N ASN A 371 -2.37 7.88 -8.71
CA ASN A 371 -1.70 9.16 -8.98
C ASN A 371 -1.78 10.09 -7.76
N SER A 372 -1.14 11.26 -7.85
CA SER A 372 -1.09 12.24 -6.74
C SER A 372 -2.47 12.78 -6.30
N GLU A 373 -3.52 12.56 -7.09
CA GLU A 373 -4.90 12.92 -6.77
C GLU A 373 -5.67 11.78 -6.09
N GLY A 374 -5.08 10.58 -5.95
CA GLY A 374 -5.73 9.40 -5.38
C GLY A 374 -6.54 8.58 -6.39
N THR A 375 -6.37 8.83 -7.70
CA THR A 375 -7.03 8.04 -8.76
C THR A 375 -6.22 6.78 -9.05
N LEU A 376 -6.87 5.61 -9.04
CA LEU A 376 -6.22 4.33 -9.38
C LEU A 376 -5.88 4.32 -10.88
N ILE A 377 -4.59 4.41 -11.22
CA ILE A 377 -4.12 4.50 -12.61
C ILE A 377 -3.69 3.14 -13.16
N GLY A 378 -3.29 2.21 -12.30
CA GLY A 378 -2.95 0.85 -12.71
C GLY A 378 -2.54 -0.08 -11.58
N LYS A 379 -2.23 -1.33 -11.94
CA LYS A 379 -1.74 -2.37 -11.03
C LYS A 379 -0.60 -3.17 -11.63
N PHE A 380 0.33 -3.59 -10.76
CA PHE A 380 1.18 -4.75 -10.99
C PHE A 380 0.37 -5.97 -10.54
N PHE A 381 -0.43 -6.53 -11.43
CA PHE A 381 -1.36 -7.61 -11.10
C PHE A 381 -0.61 -8.94 -11.00
N LEU A 382 -0.60 -9.54 -9.82
CA LEU A 382 0.08 -10.81 -9.53
C LEU A 382 -0.91 -11.98 -9.42
N GLY A 383 -2.20 -11.68 -9.17
CA GLY A 383 -3.21 -12.70 -8.87
C GLY A 383 -3.05 -13.34 -7.49
N SER A 384 -2.18 -12.76 -6.66
CA SER A 384 -1.94 -13.10 -5.27
C SER A 384 -1.72 -11.82 -4.48
N THR A 385 -1.91 -11.90 -3.16
CA THR A 385 -1.58 -10.79 -2.25
C THR A 385 -0.12 -10.38 -2.40
N SER A 386 0.12 -9.07 -2.36
CA SER A 386 1.42 -8.50 -2.05
C SER A 386 1.30 -7.71 -0.75
N ALA A 387 2.14 -8.04 0.23
CA ALA A 387 2.14 -7.32 1.51
C ALA A 387 3.01 -6.06 1.43
N ASN A 388 4.18 -6.11 0.78
CA ASN A 388 5.04 -4.93 0.68
C ASN A 388 5.86 -4.89 -0.62
N MET A 389 6.48 -3.75 -0.91
CA MET A 389 7.37 -3.53 -2.04
C MET A 389 8.43 -2.47 -1.71
N ALA A 390 9.56 -2.53 -2.39
CA ALA A 390 10.57 -1.47 -2.32
C ALA A 390 11.16 -1.18 -3.70
N PHE A 391 11.42 0.09 -3.96
CA PHE A 391 12.27 0.49 -5.08
C PHE A 391 13.70 0.04 -4.82
N ALA A 392 14.26 -0.72 -5.76
CA ALA A 392 15.64 -1.19 -5.71
C ALA A 392 16.54 -0.33 -6.62
N GLY A 393 16.54 0.98 -6.36
CA GLY A 393 17.16 1.98 -7.23
C GLY A 393 16.24 2.43 -8.37
N LYS A 394 16.82 3.09 -9.38
CA LYS A 394 16.04 3.63 -10.52
C LYS A 394 15.49 2.50 -11.39
N GLY A 395 14.19 2.54 -11.66
CA GLY A 395 13.53 1.65 -12.62
C GLY A 395 13.40 0.20 -12.18
N ARG A 396 13.58 -0.12 -10.90
CA ARG A 396 13.40 -1.47 -10.34
C ARG A 396 12.49 -1.41 -9.12
N LEU A 397 11.44 -2.21 -9.12
CA LEU A 397 10.54 -2.41 -7.99
C LEU A 397 10.56 -3.89 -7.60
N VAL A 398 10.94 -4.19 -6.36
CA VAL A 398 10.91 -5.55 -5.82
C VAL A 398 9.64 -5.70 -4.98
N ILE A 399 8.85 -6.71 -5.30
CA ILE A 399 7.50 -6.93 -4.77
C ILE A 399 7.49 -8.24 -3.97
N MET A 400 7.09 -8.14 -2.70
CA MET A 400 6.94 -9.28 -1.79
C MET A 400 5.53 -9.87 -1.97
N ALA A 401 5.44 -11.17 -2.24
CA ALA A 401 4.19 -11.87 -2.54
C ALA A 401 4.14 -13.23 -1.84
N GLU A 402 4.31 -13.21 -0.51
CA GLU A 402 4.30 -14.37 0.39
C GLU A 402 5.38 -15.42 0.05
N THR A 403 5.03 -16.36 -0.83
CA THR A 403 5.89 -17.47 -1.27
C THR A 403 6.72 -17.12 -2.50
N LYS A 404 6.70 -15.85 -2.93
CA LYS A 404 7.35 -15.38 -4.16
C LYS A 404 7.90 -13.97 -4.01
N ILE A 405 8.96 -13.69 -4.76
CA ILE A 405 9.45 -12.34 -5.02
C ILE A 405 9.35 -12.05 -6.51
N PHE A 406 8.80 -10.90 -6.85
CA PHE A 406 8.81 -10.39 -8.22
C PHE A 406 9.75 -9.18 -8.32
N LEU A 407 10.46 -9.08 -9.44
CA LEU A 407 11.15 -7.87 -9.86
C LEU A 407 10.38 -7.28 -11.04
N ALA A 408 9.94 -6.03 -10.89
CA ALA A 408 9.43 -5.24 -11.99
C ALA A 408 10.47 -4.24 -12.46
N GLU A 409 10.72 -4.22 -13.77
CA GLU A 409 11.54 -3.19 -14.43
C GLU A 409 10.60 -2.16 -15.06
N ILE A 410 10.76 -0.90 -14.68
CA ILE A 410 9.82 0.19 -14.98
C ILE A 410 10.56 1.53 -15.19
N ALA A 411 9.85 2.60 -15.54
CA ALA A 411 10.43 3.94 -15.66
C ALA A 411 10.45 4.73 -14.34
N ALA A 412 9.50 4.45 -13.43
CA ALA A 412 9.36 5.16 -12.17
C ALA A 412 10.61 5.07 -11.27
N SER A 413 10.78 6.08 -10.41
CA SER A 413 11.91 6.23 -9.49
C SER A 413 11.41 6.57 -8.08
N PRO A 414 12.08 6.11 -7.01
CA PRO A 414 11.64 6.41 -5.65
C PRO A 414 11.74 7.90 -5.32
N SER A 415 10.75 8.42 -4.57
CA SER A 415 10.76 9.80 -4.07
C SER A 415 11.85 10.08 -3.02
N LEU A 416 12.19 9.07 -2.23
CA LEU A 416 13.25 9.11 -1.22
C LEU A 416 14.38 8.19 -1.66
N PHE A 417 15.56 8.76 -1.89
CA PHE A 417 16.77 7.96 -2.04
C PHE A 417 17.24 7.51 -0.67
N THR A 418 17.54 6.21 -0.54
CA THR A 418 18.35 5.71 0.55
C THR A 418 19.78 6.19 0.27
N SER A 419 20.18 7.29 0.91
CA SER A 419 21.49 7.93 0.73
C SER A 419 22.59 7.23 1.54
#